data_AF-A0AAE1SYS8-F1
#
_entry.id   AF-A0AAE1SYS8-F1
#
_cell.length_a   1.000
_cell.length_b   1.000
_cell.length_c   1.000
_cell.angle_alpha   90.00
_cell.angle_beta   90.00
_cell.angle_gamma   90.00
#
_symmetry.space_group_name_H-M   'P 1'
#
loop_
_entity.id
_entity.type
_entity.pdbx_description
1 polymer ?
#
loop_
_entity_poly.entity_id
_entity_poly.type
_entity_poly.pdbx_seq_one_letter_code
_entity_poly.pdbx_strand_id
1 'polypeptide(L)'
;MASVGLAPTSGLRESSAHNAGVDRLPEEMNDMRIRDDKEMEAAIVDGNGTETGHIIVTTIGGRNGQLKQTISYMAERVVGQGSFGVVFQAKCLETGETVAIKKVLQDKRYKNRELQTMRLLDHPNVVSLKHCFFSTTDKDELYLNLVLEYVPETVHRVIKHYNKLNQRMPLILVKLYTYQLLCSF
;
A
#
# COMPACT_ATOMS: atom_id res chain seq x y z
N MET A 1 -10.10 -58.72 66.68
CA MET A 1 -9.69 -57.61 67.56
C MET A 1 -10.03 -56.32 66.82
N ALA A 2 -11.27 -55.83 66.98
CA ALA A 2 -11.63 -54.62 67.75
C ALA A 2 -11.00 -53.36 67.13
N SER A 3 -11.72 -52.35 66.63
CA SER A 3 -12.93 -51.75 67.19
C SER A 3 -13.79 -51.01 66.16
N VAL A 4 -15.09 -50.99 66.44
CA VAL A 4 -16.13 -50.14 65.86
C VAL A 4 -16.10 -48.76 66.53
N GLY A 5 -16.39 -47.69 65.79
CA GLY A 5 -16.74 -46.38 66.33
C GLY A 5 -17.78 -45.69 65.44
N LEU A 6 -18.97 -45.43 66.02
CA LEU A 6 -20.16 -44.84 65.41
C LEU A 6 -20.06 -43.29 65.28
N ALA A 7 -20.73 -42.74 64.26
CA ALA A 7 -21.14 -41.33 64.07
C ALA A 7 -22.24 -40.92 65.11
N PRO A 8 -22.79 -39.67 65.23
CA PRO A 8 -23.26 -38.81 64.11
C PRO A 8 -23.43 -37.26 64.36
N THR A 9 -23.97 -36.56 63.33
CA THR A 9 -24.83 -35.33 63.33
C THR A 9 -24.25 -33.98 63.84
N SER A 10 -24.57 -32.75 63.38
CA SER A 10 -25.51 -32.16 62.40
C SER A 10 -25.38 -30.62 62.42
N GLY A 11 -25.61 -29.93 61.28
CA GLY A 11 -26.39 -28.66 61.23
C GLY A 11 -25.69 -27.31 60.93
N LEU A 12 -25.99 -26.75 59.74
CA LEU A 12 -26.37 -25.34 59.38
C LEU A 12 -25.41 -24.17 59.77
N ARG A 13 -25.11 -23.09 59.01
CA ARG A 13 -25.79 -22.32 57.95
C ARG A 13 -24.80 -21.28 57.32
N GLU A 14 -25.12 -20.86 56.09
CA GLU A 14 -24.61 -19.85 55.12
C GLU A 14 -23.70 -18.64 55.53
N SER A 15 -22.82 -18.22 54.59
CA SER A 15 -22.86 -16.87 53.96
C SER A 15 -21.87 -16.67 52.78
N SER A 16 -22.47 -16.29 51.64
CA SER A 16 -22.00 -15.51 50.48
C SER A 16 -20.52 -15.09 50.30
N ALA A 17 -19.96 -15.35 49.12
CA ALA A 17 -19.28 -14.34 48.28
C ALA A 17 -19.08 -14.85 46.83
N HIS A 18 -19.52 -14.05 45.87
CA HIS A 18 -19.35 -14.19 44.42
C HIS A 18 -17.87 -14.06 43.96
N ASN A 19 -17.48 -14.81 42.92
CA ASN A 19 -16.88 -14.30 41.67
C ASN A 19 -16.46 -15.50 40.78
N ALA A 20 -17.21 -15.81 39.72
CA ALA A 20 -17.05 -15.23 38.38
C ALA A 20 -15.74 -15.64 37.68
N GLY A 21 -15.68 -16.90 37.24
CA GLY A 21 -14.77 -17.33 36.18
C GLY A 21 -15.45 -17.07 34.83
N VAL A 22 -15.27 -15.87 34.29
CA VAL A 22 -15.59 -15.59 32.88
C VAL A 22 -14.27 -15.69 32.14
N ASP A 23 -14.22 -16.61 31.18
CA ASP A 23 -13.10 -16.82 30.25
C ASP A 23 -12.63 -15.48 29.67
N ARG A 24 -11.35 -15.19 29.89
CA ARG A 24 -10.68 -14.03 29.32
C ARG A 24 -10.47 -14.29 27.83
N LEU A 25 -11.17 -13.53 26.99
CA LEU A 25 -10.88 -13.44 25.56
C LEU A 25 -9.43 -12.91 25.36
N PRO A 26 -8.64 -13.46 24.43
CA PRO A 26 -7.28 -12.99 24.20
C PRO A 26 -7.28 -11.55 23.67
N GLU A 27 -6.42 -10.70 24.25
CA GLU A 27 -6.27 -9.26 23.99
C GLU A 27 -5.66 -8.91 22.61
N GLU A 28 -5.77 -9.79 21.61
CA GLU A 28 -5.15 -9.62 20.29
C GLU A 28 -6.09 -8.99 19.26
N MET A 29 -6.93 -8.04 19.67
CA MET A 29 -7.74 -7.25 18.74
C MET A 29 -7.53 -5.73 18.87
N ASN A 30 -6.47 -5.31 19.58
CA ASN A 30 -6.18 -3.91 19.86
C ASN A 30 -5.07 -3.26 19.01
N ASP A 31 -4.45 -3.99 18.07
CA ASP A 31 -3.29 -3.48 17.34
C ASP A 31 -3.52 -3.18 15.85
N MET A 32 -4.77 -3.13 15.39
CA MET A 32 -5.11 -2.44 14.15
C MET A 32 -5.32 -0.94 14.39
N ARG A 33 -4.30 -0.28 14.94
CA ARG A 33 -4.24 1.18 14.90
C ARG A 33 -3.88 1.60 13.47
N ILE A 34 -4.76 2.37 12.85
CA ILE A 34 -4.39 3.20 11.69
C ILE A 34 -3.25 4.09 12.18
N ARG A 35 -2.02 3.78 11.75
CA ARG A 35 -0.86 4.59 12.10
C ARG A 35 -1.06 5.97 11.46
N ASP A 36 -1.26 6.98 12.30
CA ASP A 36 -1.23 8.36 11.84
C ASP A 36 0.21 8.68 11.40
N ASP A 37 0.39 8.72 10.08
CA ASP A 37 1.64 9.13 9.47
C ASP A 37 1.88 10.60 9.83
N LYS A 38 2.96 10.83 10.59
CA LYS A 38 3.61 12.15 10.64
C LYS A 38 3.71 12.69 9.21
N GLU A 39 3.23 13.93 9.07
CA GLU A 39 3.16 14.68 7.82
C GLU A 39 4.42 14.49 6.99
N MET A 40 4.24 13.88 5.83
CA MET A 40 5.28 13.74 4.85
C MET A 40 5.49 15.11 4.22
N GLU A 41 6.52 15.82 4.68
CA GLU A 41 6.91 17.14 4.17
C GLU A 41 6.94 17.13 2.64
N ALA A 42 6.27 18.13 2.04
CA ALA A 42 6.27 18.29 0.60
C ALA A 42 7.68 18.65 0.13
N ALA A 43 8.21 17.87 -0.80
CA ALA A 43 9.43 18.27 -1.49
C ALA A 43 9.05 19.40 -2.45
N ILE A 44 9.73 20.54 -2.36
CA ILE A 44 9.60 21.59 -3.37
C ILE A 44 10.32 21.05 -4.61
N VAL A 45 9.56 20.70 -5.64
CA VAL A 45 10.09 20.27 -6.94
C VAL A 45 9.88 21.43 -7.89
N ASP A 46 10.98 22.02 -8.36
CA ASP A 46 10.96 23.18 -9.26
C ASP A 46 10.48 22.74 -10.67
N GLY A 47 9.42 23.37 -11.19
CA GLY A 47 8.89 23.11 -12.53
C GLY A 47 7.89 21.95 -12.69
N ASN A 48 7.51 21.64 -13.95
CA ASN A 48 6.43 20.70 -14.27
C ASN A 48 6.76 19.22 -13.93
N GLY A 49 7.99 18.91 -13.51
CA GLY A 49 8.41 17.61 -12.96
C GLY A 49 8.28 16.38 -13.88
N THR A 50 7.74 16.56 -15.08
CA THR A 50 7.34 15.49 -16.02
C THR A 50 8.08 15.55 -17.34
N GLU A 51 8.92 16.57 -17.52
CA GLU A 51 9.75 16.74 -18.72
C GLU A 51 10.88 15.71 -18.74
N THR A 52 11.14 15.13 -19.91
CA THR A 52 12.20 14.14 -20.10
C THR A 52 13.56 14.73 -19.68
N GLY A 53 14.28 14.00 -18.84
CA GLY A 53 15.58 14.40 -18.28
C GLY A 53 15.50 15.19 -16.98
N HIS A 54 14.31 15.65 -16.56
CA HIS A 54 14.15 16.34 -15.30
C HIS A 54 14.44 15.39 -14.11
N ILE A 55 15.18 15.89 -13.11
CA ILE A 55 15.54 15.14 -11.92
C ILE A 55 14.65 15.57 -10.76
N ILE A 56 13.86 14.63 -10.25
CA ILE A 56 13.00 14.81 -9.09
C ILE A 56 13.75 14.30 -7.86
N VAL A 57 14.07 15.20 -6.94
CA VAL A 57 14.72 14.85 -5.66
C VAL A 57 13.68 14.84 -4.55
N THR A 58 13.58 13.74 -3.82
CA THR A 58 12.66 13.59 -2.69
C THR A 58 13.39 12.99 -1.49
N THR A 59 12.93 13.34 -0.29
CA THR A 59 13.40 12.71 0.95
C THR A 59 12.40 11.65 1.40
N ILE A 60 12.86 10.42 1.55
CA ILE A 60 12.11 9.35 2.20
C ILE A 60 12.35 9.45 3.71
N GLY A 61 11.27 9.62 4.47
CA GLY A 61 11.32 9.53 5.92
C GLY A 61 11.77 8.13 6.35
N GLY A 62 12.82 8.05 7.16
CA GLY A 62 13.31 6.75 7.63
C GLY A 62 12.26 6.03 8.47
N ARG A 63 11.98 4.77 8.13
CA ARG A 63 11.12 3.89 8.94
C ARG A 63 11.96 3.26 10.04
N ASN A 64 11.38 3.05 11.22
CA ASN A 64 11.97 2.30 12.34
C ASN A 64 13.36 2.80 12.82
N GLY A 65 13.59 4.12 12.83
CA GLY A 65 14.84 4.71 13.32
C GLY A 65 15.97 4.79 12.28
N GLN A 66 15.72 4.42 11.02
CA GLN A 66 16.65 4.69 9.92
C GLN A 66 16.76 6.18 9.62
N LEU A 67 17.91 6.59 9.08
CA LEU A 67 18.16 7.96 8.65
C LEU A 67 17.25 8.32 7.45
N LYS A 68 16.90 9.60 7.34
CA LYS A 68 16.24 10.13 6.14
C LYS A 68 17.13 9.88 4.93
N GLN A 69 16.58 9.28 3.88
CA GLN A 69 17.30 9.01 2.64
C GLN A 69 16.83 9.95 1.55
N THR A 70 17.77 10.59 0.87
CA THR A 70 17.47 11.35 -0.35
C THR A 70 17.46 10.37 -1.52
N ILE A 71 16.41 10.43 -2.35
CA ILE A 71 16.25 9.62 -3.55
C ILE A 71 15.95 10.54 -4.73
N SER A 72 16.53 10.19 -5.88
CA SER A 72 16.51 10.98 -7.10
C SER A 72 15.92 10.14 -8.24
N TYR A 73 14.92 10.68 -8.91
CA TYR A 73 14.29 10.05 -10.07
C TYR A 73 14.52 10.89 -11.32
N MET A 74 15.08 10.28 -12.36
CA MET A 74 15.15 10.91 -13.69
C MET A 74 13.89 10.57 -14.48
N ALA A 75 13.08 11.56 -14.80
CA ALA A 75 11.91 11.40 -15.65
C ALA A 75 12.35 11.04 -17.08
N GLU A 76 11.80 9.96 -17.64
CA GLU A 76 12.19 9.49 -18.98
C GLU A 76 11.12 9.84 -20.02
N ARG A 77 9.86 9.45 -19.80
CA ARG A 77 8.76 9.76 -20.73
C ARG A 77 7.40 9.62 -20.08
N VAL A 78 6.43 10.38 -20.58
CA VAL A 78 5.02 10.16 -20.26
C VAL A 78 4.56 8.83 -20.85
N VAL A 79 3.95 7.99 -20.02
CA VAL A 79 3.42 6.66 -20.40
C VAL A 79 1.91 6.55 -20.28
N GLY A 80 1.26 7.52 -19.61
CA GLY A 80 -0.20 7.59 -19.52
C GLY A 80 -0.67 8.99 -19.14
N GLN A 81 -1.82 9.37 -19.69
CA GLN A 81 -2.52 10.61 -19.32
C GLN A 81 -3.99 10.25 -19.12
N GLY A 82 -4.54 10.64 -17.97
CA GLY A 82 -5.92 10.39 -17.61
C GLY A 82 -6.58 11.61 -16.99
N SER A 83 -7.85 11.48 -16.60
CA SER A 83 -8.62 12.55 -15.96
C SER A 83 -8.02 13.04 -14.65
N PHE A 84 -7.35 12.15 -13.92
CA PHE A 84 -6.81 12.45 -12.58
C PHE A 84 -5.37 12.96 -12.59
N GLY A 85 -4.67 12.89 -13.72
CA GLY A 85 -3.28 13.31 -13.82
C GLY A 85 -2.48 12.55 -14.86
N VAL A 86 -1.16 12.53 -14.65
CA VAL A 86 -0.18 12.01 -15.61
C VAL A 86 0.65 10.91 -14.95
N VAL A 87 0.95 9.87 -15.73
CA VAL A 87 1.89 8.81 -15.38
C VAL A 87 3.09 8.90 -16.28
N PHE A 88 4.28 8.96 -15.70
CA PHE A 88 5.53 8.93 -16.44
C PHE A 88 6.43 7.81 -15.94
N GLN A 89 7.19 7.23 -16.87
CA GLN A 89 8.29 6.35 -16.53
C GLN A 89 9.45 7.20 -16.04
N ALA A 90 10.09 6.75 -14.97
CA ALA A 90 11.30 7.36 -14.43
C ALA A 90 12.30 6.27 -14.04
N LYS A 91 13.57 6.65 -13.89
CA LYS A 91 14.63 5.80 -13.38
C LYS A 91 15.08 6.29 -12.02
N CYS A 92 15.04 5.43 -11.01
CA CYS A 92 15.65 5.66 -9.71
C CYS A 92 17.17 5.67 -9.89
N LEU A 93 17.84 6.76 -9.53
CA LEU A 93 19.29 6.91 -9.77
C LEU A 93 20.12 6.13 -8.76
N GLU A 94 19.60 5.91 -7.55
CA GLU A 94 20.28 5.19 -6.48
C GLU A 94 20.25 3.68 -6.70
N THR A 95 19.14 3.14 -7.23
CA THR A 95 18.98 1.69 -7.46
C THR A 95 19.12 1.28 -8.92
N GLY A 96 19.08 2.23 -9.85
CA GLY A 96 19.02 1.98 -11.29
C GLY A 96 17.67 1.43 -11.78
N GLU A 97 16.69 1.29 -10.88
CA GLU A 97 15.42 0.64 -11.16
C GLU A 97 14.45 1.55 -11.91
N THR A 98 13.73 1.00 -12.89
CA THR A 98 12.65 1.70 -13.59
C THR A 98 11.37 1.69 -12.76
N VAL A 99 10.73 2.85 -12.63
CA VAL A 99 9.49 3.06 -11.87
C VAL A 99 8.45 3.81 -12.70
N ALA A 100 7.18 3.67 -12.32
CA ALA A 100 6.09 4.51 -12.80
C ALA A 100 5.77 5.55 -11.73
N ILE A 101 5.79 6.84 -12.07
CA ILE A 101 5.38 7.90 -11.16
C ILE A 101 4.04 8.45 -11.63
N LYS A 102 2.99 8.26 -10.82
CA LYS A 102 1.66 8.81 -11.04
C LYS A 102 1.53 10.12 -10.26
N LYS A 103 1.52 11.25 -10.97
CA LYS A 103 1.34 12.60 -10.43
C LYS A 103 -0.12 13.01 -10.52
N VAL A 104 -0.77 13.23 -9.37
CA VAL A 104 -2.18 13.61 -9.26
C VAL A 104 -2.32 14.91 -8.47
N LEU A 105 -3.24 15.78 -8.88
CA LEU A 105 -3.55 17.00 -8.12
C LEU A 105 -4.18 16.60 -6.77
N GLN A 106 -3.67 17.17 -5.69
CA GLN A 106 -4.07 16.84 -4.33
C GLN A 106 -4.88 17.99 -3.71
N ASP A 107 -6.17 17.76 -3.47
CA ASP A 107 -6.97 18.66 -2.62
C ASP A 107 -6.56 18.46 -1.15
N LYS A 108 -6.09 19.53 -0.50
CA LYS A 108 -5.65 19.54 0.91
C LYS A 108 -6.76 19.10 1.88
N ARG A 109 -8.03 19.20 1.48
CA ARG A 109 -9.19 18.86 2.33
C ARG A 109 -9.51 17.37 2.36
N TYR A 110 -8.96 16.58 1.42
CA TYR A 110 -9.35 15.18 1.26
C TYR A 110 -8.13 14.26 1.26
N LYS A 111 -8.22 13.15 1.99
CA LYS A 111 -7.23 12.06 1.89
C LYS A 111 -7.41 11.33 0.56
N ASN A 112 -6.30 11.03 -0.11
CA ASN A 112 -6.31 10.28 -1.36
C ASN A 112 -6.61 8.79 -1.08
N ARG A 113 -7.77 8.30 -1.54
CA ARG A 113 -8.19 6.91 -1.32
C ARG A 113 -7.28 5.90 -2.01
N GLU A 114 -6.74 6.22 -3.18
CA GLU A 114 -5.83 5.34 -3.90
C GLU A 114 -4.55 5.11 -3.10
N LEU A 115 -3.94 6.16 -2.54
CA LEU A 115 -2.80 6.02 -1.63
C LEU A 115 -3.13 5.15 -0.41
N GLN A 116 -4.30 5.34 0.19
CA GLN A 116 -4.73 4.54 1.34
C GLN A 116 -4.85 3.05 0.99
N THR A 117 -5.49 2.74 -0.14
CA THR A 117 -5.62 1.35 -0.62
C THR A 117 -4.26 0.75 -0.98
N MET A 118 -3.43 1.47 -1.73
CA MET A 118 -2.12 0.98 -2.18
C MET A 118 -1.15 0.68 -1.04
N ARG A 119 -1.30 1.33 0.12
CA ARG A 119 -0.51 1.03 1.33
C ARG A 119 -0.87 -0.28 2.01
N LEU A 120 -2.07 -0.79 1.75
CA LEU A 120 -2.58 -2.04 2.33
C LEU A 120 -2.35 -3.24 1.41
N LEU A 121 -2.01 -3.00 0.14
CA LEU A 121 -1.84 -4.04 -0.86
C LEU A 121 -0.39 -4.53 -0.90
N ASP A 122 -0.21 -5.82 -0.66
CA ASP A 122 1.04 -6.55 -0.85
C ASP A 122 0.70 -7.90 -1.49
N HIS A 123 0.76 -7.97 -2.82
CA HIS A 123 0.37 -9.15 -3.57
C HIS A 123 1.13 -9.25 -4.91
N PRO A 124 1.64 -10.43 -5.31
CA PRO A 124 2.45 -10.59 -6.52
C PRO A 124 1.73 -10.26 -7.85
N ASN A 125 0.39 -10.22 -7.84
CA ASN A 125 -0.41 -9.83 -9.02
C ASN A 125 -0.94 -8.38 -8.95
N VAL A 126 -0.42 -7.59 -8.01
CA VAL A 126 -0.79 -6.18 -7.83
C VAL A 126 0.48 -5.33 -7.82
N VAL A 127 0.51 -4.28 -8.63
CA VAL A 127 1.63 -3.34 -8.69
C VAL A 127 1.89 -2.74 -7.32
N SER A 128 3.13 -2.84 -6.84
CA SER A 128 3.47 -2.36 -5.49
C SER A 128 3.71 -0.85 -5.44
N LEU A 129 3.26 -0.22 -4.35
CA LEU A 129 3.64 1.14 -3.98
C LEU A 129 5.01 1.12 -3.30
N LYS A 130 6.02 1.71 -3.93
CA LYS A 130 7.38 1.79 -3.40
C LYS A 130 7.55 2.98 -2.49
N HIS A 131 7.06 4.13 -2.94
CA HIS A 131 7.18 5.40 -2.25
C HIS A 131 6.04 6.33 -2.66
N CYS A 132 5.77 7.37 -1.89
CA CYS A 132 4.90 8.47 -2.30
C CYS A 132 5.51 9.77 -1.82
N PHE A 133 5.32 10.90 -2.50
CA PHE A 133 5.77 12.20 -2.01
C PHE A 133 4.87 13.31 -2.53
N PHE A 134 4.83 14.42 -1.81
CA PHE A 134 4.14 15.61 -2.27
C PHE A 134 5.11 16.54 -3.00
N SER A 135 4.59 17.21 -4.03
CA SER A 135 5.31 18.26 -4.76
C SER A 135 4.40 19.45 -4.98
N THR A 136 4.94 20.66 -4.88
CA THR A 136 4.20 21.89 -5.17
C THR A 136 4.74 22.52 -6.45
N THR A 137 3.86 23.06 -7.30
CA THR A 137 4.28 23.80 -8.50
C THR A 137 4.48 25.29 -8.20
N ASP A 138 5.03 26.04 -9.15
CA ASP A 138 5.19 27.51 -9.05
C ASP A 138 3.86 28.26 -8.84
N LYS A 139 2.73 27.60 -9.13
CA LYS A 139 1.37 28.13 -8.92
C LYS A 139 0.77 27.75 -7.56
N ASP A 140 1.58 27.24 -6.64
CA ASP A 140 1.17 26.72 -5.32
C ASP A 140 0.14 25.57 -5.40
N GLU A 141 0.11 24.85 -6.52
CA GLU A 141 -0.72 23.65 -6.66
C GLU A 141 -0.01 22.46 -6.03
N LEU A 142 -0.68 21.79 -5.09
CA LEU A 142 -0.16 20.60 -4.43
C LEU A 142 -0.47 19.36 -5.26
N TYR A 143 0.55 18.54 -5.51
CA TYR A 143 0.42 17.25 -6.17
C TYR A 143 0.89 16.13 -5.24
N LEU A 144 0.21 15.00 -5.31
CA LEU A 144 0.65 13.73 -4.75
C LEU A 144 1.29 12.90 -5.88
N ASN A 145 2.50 12.39 -5.64
CA ASN A 145 3.24 11.54 -6.56
C ASN A 145 3.32 10.14 -5.96
N LEU A 146 2.75 9.15 -6.64
CA LEU A 146 2.84 7.74 -6.27
C LEU A 146 3.96 7.08 -7.10
N VAL A 147 4.99 6.58 -6.44
CA VAL A 147 6.09 5.82 -7.06
C VAL A 147 5.72 4.34 -7.01
N LEU A 148 5.49 3.78 -8.18
CA LEU A 148 4.98 2.44 -8.39
C LEU A 148 6.01 1.58 -9.14
N GLU A 149 5.90 0.27 -9.03
CA GLU A 149 6.56 -0.64 -9.96
C GLU A 149 6.16 -0.33 -11.42
N TYR A 150 7.14 -0.38 -12.33
CA TYR A 150 6.89 -0.17 -13.75
C TYR A 150 6.66 -1.50 -14.46
N VAL A 151 5.49 -1.65 -15.09
CA VAL A 151 5.17 -2.77 -15.98
C VAL A 151 5.17 -2.26 -17.44
N PRO A 152 6.02 -2.79 -18.33
CA PRO A 152 6.23 -2.24 -19.67
C PRO A 152 5.06 -2.45 -20.65
N GLU A 153 4.28 -3.50 -20.44
CA GLU A 153 3.19 -3.92 -21.32
C GLU A 153 1.85 -3.98 -20.61
N THR A 154 0.78 -3.89 -21.39
CA THR A 154 -0.59 -4.04 -20.89
C THR A 154 -1.32 -5.09 -21.70
N VAL A 155 -2.29 -5.77 -21.08
CA VAL A 155 -3.17 -6.72 -21.78
C VAL A 155 -3.86 -6.05 -22.97
N HIS A 156 -4.23 -4.76 -22.86
CA HIS A 156 -4.79 -3.99 -23.97
C HIS A 156 -3.85 -3.91 -25.18
N ARG A 157 -2.57 -3.59 -24.96
CA ARG A 157 -1.56 -3.52 -26.03
C ARG A 157 -1.36 -4.88 -26.70
N VAL A 158 -1.30 -5.95 -25.90
CA VAL A 158 -1.19 -7.33 -26.41
C VAL A 158 -2.40 -7.69 -27.28
N ILE A 159 -3.63 -7.44 -26.80
CA ILE A 159 -4.85 -7.69 -27.58
C ILE A 159 -4.84 -6.89 -28.90
N LYS A 160 -4.49 -5.61 -28.84
CA LYS A 160 -4.43 -4.75 -30.02
C LYS A 160 -3.39 -5.24 -31.03
N HIS A 161 -2.27 -5.77 -30.57
CA HIS A 161 -1.24 -6.36 -31.43
C HIS A 161 -1.78 -7.57 -32.20
N TYR A 162 -2.41 -8.54 -31.52
CA TYR A 162 -3.01 -9.71 -32.17
C TYR A 162 -4.13 -9.34 -33.15
N ASN A 163 -4.99 -8.38 -32.78
CA ASN A 163 -6.04 -7.88 -33.66
C ASN A 163 -5.48 -7.27 -34.95
N LYS A 164 -4.37 -6.50 -34.87
CA LYS A 164 -3.71 -5.93 -36.07
C LYS A 164 -3.15 -7.01 -36.99
N LEU A 165 -2.70 -8.13 -36.43
CA LEU A 165 -2.22 -9.28 -37.19
C LEU A 165 -3.36 -10.16 -37.71
N ASN A 166 -4.62 -9.82 -37.44
CA ASN A 166 -5.80 -10.66 -37.70
C ASN A 166 -5.66 -12.07 -37.10
N GLN A 167 -4.98 -12.18 -35.95
CA GLN A 167 -4.78 -13.42 -35.22
C GLN A 167 -5.54 -13.40 -33.91
N ARG A 168 -5.93 -14.59 -33.44
CA ARG A 168 -6.46 -14.75 -32.08
C ARG A 168 -5.31 -14.85 -31.09
N MET A 169 -5.50 -14.25 -29.92
CA MET A 169 -4.54 -14.42 -28.83
C MET A 169 -4.48 -15.90 -28.41
N PRO A 170 -3.28 -16.49 -28.25
CA PRO A 170 -3.13 -17.87 -27.79
C PRO A 170 -3.89 -18.13 -26.48
N LEU A 171 -4.62 -19.25 -26.41
CA LEU A 171 -5.45 -19.60 -25.25
C LEU A 171 -4.65 -19.70 -23.94
N ILE A 172 -3.37 -20.06 -24.01
CA ILE A 172 -2.51 -20.11 -22.84
C ILE A 172 -2.33 -18.72 -22.20
N LEU A 173 -2.18 -17.66 -23.00
CA LEU A 173 -2.06 -16.29 -22.50
C LEU A 173 -3.38 -15.82 -21.89
N VAL A 174 -4.52 -16.16 -22.53
CA VAL A 174 -5.86 -15.87 -21.99
C VAL A 174 -6.01 -16.50 -20.60
N LYS A 175 -5.66 -17.79 -20.46
CA LYS A 175 -5.76 -18.51 -19.18
C LYS A 175 -4.86 -17.90 -18.11
N LEU A 176 -3.61 -17.59 -18.44
CA LEU A 176 -2.65 -17.03 -17.48
C LEU A 176 -3.08 -15.64 -16.99
N TYR A 177 -3.44 -14.72 -17.90
CA TYR A 177 -3.88 -13.38 -17.51
C TYR A 177 -5.17 -13.43 -16.69
N THR A 178 -6.14 -14.25 -17.09
CA THR A 178 -7.38 -14.40 -16.33
C THR A 178 -7.13 -15.00 -14.95
N TYR A 179 -6.27 -16.02 -14.84
CA TYR A 179 -5.92 -16.62 -13.55
C TYR A 179 -5.26 -15.60 -12.62
N GLN A 180 -4.23 -14.89 -13.09
CA GLN A 180 -3.52 -13.87 -12.29
C GLN A 180 -4.44 -12.71 -11.89
N LEU A 181 -5.34 -12.29 -12.77
CA LEU A 181 -6.35 -11.27 -12.47
C LEU A 181 -7.28 -11.75 -11.35
N LEU A 182 -7.81 -12.97 -11.44
CA LEU A 182 -8.69 -13.53 -10.42
C LEU A 182 -7.98 -13.75 -9.08
N CYS A 183 -6.68 -14.06 -9.09
CA CYS A 183 -5.88 -14.15 -7.87
C CYS A 183 -5.58 -12.78 -7.24
N SER A 184 -5.72 -11.68 -7.97
CA SER A 184 -5.47 -10.32 -7.45
C SER A 184 -6.65 -9.71 -6.66
N PHE A 185 -7.82 -10.35 -6.71
CA PHE A 185 -9.05 -9.96 -5.99
C PHE A 185 -9.22 -10.77 -4.71
#